data_AF-A0A535AMT0-F1
#
_entry.id   AF-A0A535AMT0-F1
#
_cell.length_a   1.000
_cell.length_b   1.000
_cell.length_c   1.000
_cell.angle_alpha   90.00
_cell.angle_beta   90.00
_cell.angle_gamma   90.00
#
_symmetry.space_group_name_H-M   'P 1'
#
loop_
_entity.id
_entity.type
_entity.pdbx_description
1 polymer ?
#
loop_
_entity_poly.entity_id
_entity_poly.type
_entity_poly.pdbx_seq_one_letter_code
_entity_poly.pdbx_strand_id
1 'polypeptide(L)' 'MRRSALVAAVLLLFATAASAQTLDDLKNDGKNSDNILTYGMGYQQHRYSPLKQINKSNLKRLVPVWNLNLDNN' A
#
# COMPACT_ATOMS: atom_id res chain seq x y z
N MET A 1 -11.02 1.25 39.42
CA MET A 1 -10.33 0.02 38.95
C MET A 1 -11.06 -0.67 37.78
N ARG A 2 -12.32 -1.11 37.93
CA ARG A 2 -13.04 -1.83 36.84
C ARG A 2 -13.26 -1.01 35.55
N ARG A 3 -13.58 0.29 35.65
CA ARG A 3 -13.74 1.18 34.48
C ARG A 3 -12.43 1.47 33.75
N SER A 4 -11.34 1.65 34.50
CA SER A 4 -9.99 1.87 33.96
C SER A 4 -9.48 0.64 33.20
N ALA A 5 -9.80 -0.57 33.68
CA ALA A 5 -9.48 -1.83 33.00
C ALA A 5 -10.26 -2.01 31.68
N LEU A 6 -11.52 -1.58 31.63
CA LEU A 6 -12.33 -1.59 30.40
C LEU A 6 -11.78 -0.62 29.34
N VAL A 7 -11.37 0.59 29.74
CA VAL A 7 -10.76 1.56 28.82
C VAL A 7 -9.42 1.04 28.28
N ALA A 8 -8.60 0.43 29.14
CA ALA A 8 -7.36 -0.20 28.70
C ALA A 8 -7.60 -1.37 27.73
N ALA A 9 -8.63 -2.19 27.95
CA ALA A 9 -8.98 -3.29 27.06
C ALA A 9 -9.44 -2.81 25.67
N VAL A 10 -10.21 -1.71 25.60
CA VAL A 10 -10.62 -1.10 24.32
C VAL A 10 -9.40 -0.54 23.57
N LEU A 11 -8.50 0.15 24.26
CA LEU A 11 -7.28 0.69 23.64
C LEU A 11 -6.36 -0.42 23.08
N LEU A 12 -6.27 -1.56 23.77
CA LEU A 12 -5.51 -2.72 23.30
C LEU A 12 -6.13 -3.36 22.04
N LEU A 13 -7.46 -3.35 21.89
CA LEU A 13 -8.14 -3.84 20.67
C LEU A 13 -7.89 -2.94 19.45
N PHE A 14 -7.75 -1.62 19.65
CA PHE A 14 -7.40 -0.70 18.57
C PHE A 14 -5.92 -0.78 18.17
N ALA A 15 -5.03 -1.19 19.08
CA ALA A 15 -3.61 -1.36 18.79
C ALA A 15 -3.31 -2.52 17.84
N THR A 16 -4.25 -3.45 17.63
CA THR A 16 -4.09 -4.62 16.74
C THR A 16 -4.76 -4.47 15.37
N ALA A 17 -5.28 -3.28 15.02
CA ALA A 17 -6.00 -3.05 13.77
C ALA A 17 -5.09 -2.90 12.52
N ALA A 18 -3.99 -3.67 12.45
CA ALA A 18 -3.19 -3.77 11.24
C ALA A 18 -3.83 -4.80 10.30
N SER A 19 -4.65 -4.32 9.35
CA SER A 19 -5.19 -5.17 8.29
C SER A 19 -4.09 -5.46 7.27
N ALA A 20 -3.64 -6.70 7.20
CA ALA A 20 -2.80 -7.18 6.11
C ALA A 20 -3.66 -7.43 4.85
N GLN A 21 -3.00 -7.48 3.70
CA GLN A 21 -3.62 -7.91 2.45
C GLN A 21 -4.16 -9.34 2.56
N THR A 22 -5.35 -9.57 2.00
CA THR A 22 -5.99 -10.88 1.95
C THR A 22 -5.52 -11.69 0.74
N LEU A 23 -5.84 -12.98 0.72
CA LEU A 23 -5.60 -13.82 -0.45
C LEU A 23 -6.42 -13.36 -1.67
N ASP A 24 -7.63 -12.84 -1.45
CA ASP A 24 -8.46 -12.35 -2.53
C ASP A 24 -7.94 -11.02 -3.10
N ASP A 25 -7.29 -10.18 -2.28
CA ASP A 25 -6.58 -9.00 -2.78
C ASP A 25 -5.45 -9.42 -3.73
N LEU A 26 -4.69 -10.47 -3.38
CA LEU A 26 -3.62 -11.00 -4.21
C LEU A 26 -4.15 -11.58 -5.54
N LYS A 27 -5.24 -12.37 -5.50
CA LYS A 27 -5.92 -12.90 -6.70
C LYS A 27 -6.43 -11.79 -7.63
N ASN A 28 -6.80 -10.66 -7.06
CA ASN A 28 -7.34 -9.52 -7.80
C ASN A 28 -6.29 -8.44 -8.10
N ASP A 29 -5.00 -8.68 -7.80
CA ASP A 29 -3.93 -7.74 -8.10
C ASP A 29 -3.85 -7.43 -9.61
N GLY A 30 -3.66 -6.15 -9.92
CA GLY A 30 -3.72 -5.62 -11.29
C GLY A 30 -5.13 -5.28 -11.80
N LYS A 31 -6.21 -5.54 -11.04
CA LYS A 31 -7.57 -5.10 -11.40
C LYS A 31 -7.93 -3.69 -10.94
N ASN A 32 -7.19 -3.16 -9.97
CA ASN A 32 -7.26 -1.76 -9.53
C ASN A 32 -5.87 -1.13 -9.60
N SER A 33 -5.81 0.19 -9.40
CA SER A 33 -4.57 0.97 -9.45
C SER A 33 -4.09 1.45 -8.08
N ASP A 34 -4.74 1.00 -7.01
CA ASP A 34 -4.51 1.54 -5.67
C ASP A 34 -3.26 0.93 -5.04
N ASN A 35 -2.93 -0.32 -5.40
CA ASN A 35 -1.81 -1.07 -4.84
C ASN A 35 -1.14 -1.97 -5.91
N ILE A 36 0.08 -2.43 -5.62
CA ILE A 36 0.78 -3.49 -6.35
C ILE A 36 1.13 -4.57 -5.34
N LEU A 37 0.46 -5.73 -5.40
CA LEU A 37 0.57 -6.78 -4.39
C LEU A 37 1.37 -8.00 -4.87
N THR A 38 1.55 -8.16 -6.18
CA THR A 38 2.36 -9.22 -6.77
C THR A 38 3.55 -8.65 -7.53
N TYR A 39 4.63 -9.44 -7.56
CA TYR A 39 5.71 -9.19 -8.49
C TYR A 39 5.17 -9.27 -9.92
N GLY A 40 5.25 -8.17 -10.68
CA GLY A 40 4.78 -8.10 -12.06
C GLY A 40 3.44 -7.42 -12.29
N MET A 41 2.81 -6.86 -11.24
CA MET A 41 1.53 -6.12 -11.32
C MET A 41 0.38 -7.00 -11.85
N GLY A 42 0.17 -8.11 -11.18
CA GLY A 42 -0.80 -9.16 -11.50
C GLY A 42 -0.11 -10.46 -11.91
N TYR A 43 -0.82 -11.58 -11.74
CA TYR A 43 -0.31 -12.92 -12.06
C TYR A 43 0.04 -13.12 -13.55
N GLN A 44 -0.49 -12.27 -14.43
CA GLN A 44 -0.14 -12.26 -15.85
C GLN A 44 1.22 -11.61 -16.15
N GLN A 45 1.85 -10.95 -15.16
CA GLN A 45 3.20 -10.41 -15.27
C GLN A 45 3.38 -9.28 -16.30
N HIS A 46 2.30 -8.62 -16.72
CA HIS A 46 2.33 -7.63 -17.79
C HIS A 46 3.09 -6.34 -17.46
N ARG A 47 3.29 -6.01 -16.17
CA ARG A 47 3.94 -4.75 -15.74
C ARG A 47 3.28 -3.49 -16.35
N TYR A 48 1.97 -3.55 -16.57
CA TYR A 48 1.18 -2.50 -17.22
C TYR A 48 0.26 -1.78 -16.22
N SER A 49 0.31 -0.45 -16.18
CA SER A 49 -0.59 0.38 -15.37
C SER A 49 -1.61 1.11 -16.26
N PRO A 50 -2.92 1.07 -15.95
CA PRO A 50 -3.94 1.81 -16.69
C PRO A 50 -4.01 3.31 -16.34
N LEU A 51 -3.24 3.77 -15.34
CA LEU A 51 -3.22 5.17 -14.91
C LEU A 51 -2.73 6.11 -16.02
N LYS A 52 -3.39 7.26 -16.17
CA LYS A 52 -3.09 8.27 -17.21
C LYS A 52 -2.65 9.63 -16.68
N GLN A 53 -2.52 9.75 -15.35
CA GLN A 53 -2.18 11.00 -14.68
C GLN A 53 -0.84 11.55 -15.18
N ILE A 54 0.16 10.67 -15.34
CA ILE A 54 1.43 11.00 -15.99
C ILE A 54 1.34 10.57 -17.46
N ASN A 55 1.64 11.49 -18.37
CA ASN A 55 1.55 11.27 -19.81
C ASN A 55 2.50 12.19 -20.60
N LYS A 56 2.51 12.05 -21.93
CA LYS A 56 3.47 12.74 -22.82
C LYS A 56 3.46 14.26 -22.71
N SER A 57 2.34 14.88 -22.35
CA SER A 57 2.25 16.35 -22.27
C SER A 57 2.81 16.91 -20.94
N ASN A 58 2.86 16.09 -19.89
CA ASN A 58 3.19 16.54 -18.54
C ASN A 58 4.43 15.87 -17.92
N LEU A 59 5.00 14.83 -18.54
CA LEU A 59 6.14 14.09 -17.98
C LEU A 59 7.31 15.00 -17.59
N LYS A 60 7.51 16.11 -18.33
CA LYS A 60 8.56 17.10 -18.08
C LYS A 60 8.48 17.81 -16.73
N ARG A 61 7.35 17.69 -16.01
CA ARG A 61 7.14 18.27 -14.68
C ARG A 61 7.41 17.28 -13.54
N LEU A 62 7.77 16.04 -13.84
CA LEU A 62 8.02 15.02 -12.82
C LEU A 62 9.29 15.38 -12.05
N VAL A 63 9.19 15.47 -10.73
CA VAL A 63 10.29 15.80 -9.83
C VAL A 63 10.31 14.81 -8.66
N PRO A 64 11.48 14.56 -8.03
CA PRO A 64 11.55 13.74 -6.82
C PRO A 64 10.72 14.35 -5.69
N VAL A 65 9.95 13.52 -4.99
CA VAL A 65 9.16 13.94 -3.81
C VAL A 65 9.89 13.60 -2.52
N TRP A 66 10.56 12.46 -2.48
CA TRP A 66 11.36 11.98 -1.35
C TRP A 66 12.47 11.03 -1.86
N ASN A 67 13.45 10.74 -1.01
CA ASN A 67 14.52 9.77 -1.27
C ASN A 67 14.79 8.95 0.01
N LEU A 68 15.18 7.68 -0.15
CA LEU A 68 15.56 6.78 0.93
C LEU A 68 16.96 6.22 0.63
N ASN A 69 17.88 6.37 1.58
CA ASN A 69 19.16 5.67 1.55
C ASN A 69 19.04 4.34 2.31
N LEU A 70 19.55 3.26 1.72
CA LEU A 70 19.57 1.93 2.33
C LEU A 70 20.94 1.60 2.94
N ASP A 71 21.95 2.43 2.73
CA ASP A 71 23.28 2.24 3.31
C ASP A 71 23.24 2.45 4.83
N ASN A 72 23.99 1.60 5.54
CA ASN A 72 24.23 1.70 6.97
C ASN A 72 25.74 1.68 7.21
N ASN A 73 26.39 2.84 7.07
CA ASN A 73 27.79 3.05 7.41
C ASN A 73 27.92 3.66 8.81
#